data_AF-A0A8S4QHU0-F1
#
_entry.id   AF-A0A8S4QHU0-F1
#
_cell.length_a   1.000
_cell.length_b   1.000
_cell.length_c   1.000
_cell.angle_alpha   90.00
_cell.angle_beta   90.00
_cell.angle_gamma   90.00
#
_symmetry.space_group_name_H-M   'P 1'
#
loop_
_entity.id
_entity.type
_entity.pdbx_description
1 polymer ?
#
loop_
_entity_poly.entity_id
_entity_poly.type
_entity_poly.pdbx_seq_one_letter_code
_entity_poly.pdbx_strand_id
1 'polypeptide(L)'
;EGIKVAVFDTGLARHHPHFGRVRERTDWTGENTLDDALGHGTFVAGVIASRADCLGFAPDSDLHIFRVFTDNQVSNSYIKLFKT
;
A
#
# COMPACT_ATOMS: atom_id res chain seq x y z
N GLU A 1 2.41 -6.66 -17.34
CA GLU A 1 2.05 -7.80 -16.47
C GLU A 1 3.30 -8.44 -15.87
N GLY A 2 3.17 -9.21 -14.77
CA GLY A 2 4.27 -9.93 -14.13
C GLY A 2 5.17 -9.10 -13.21
N ILE A 3 4.93 -7.78 -13.11
CA ILE A 3 5.64 -6.87 -12.21
C ILE A 3 4.95 -6.83 -10.85
N LYS A 4 5.74 -6.94 -9.79
CA LYS A 4 5.31 -6.80 -8.40
C LYS A 4 5.82 -5.47 -7.86
N VAL A 5 4.94 -4.67 -7.26
CA VAL A 5 5.31 -3.40 -6.64
C VAL A 5 4.94 -3.45 -5.17
N ALA A 6 5.93 -3.21 -4.32
CA ALA A 6 5.74 -3.09 -2.88
C ALA A 6 5.61 -1.61 -2.50
N VAL A 7 4.55 -1.27 -1.77
CA VAL A 7 4.30 0.07 -1.24
C VAL A 7 4.44 0.01 0.27
N PHE A 8 5.44 0.70 0.81
CA PHE A 8 5.70 0.84 2.25
C PHE A 8 5.23 2.22 2.68
N ASP A 9 4.00 2.31 3.18
CA ASP A 9 3.35 3.60 3.44
C ASP A 9 2.31 3.52 4.58
N THR A 10 1.28 4.36 4.59
CA THR A 10 0.18 4.39 5.56
C THR A 10 -0.86 3.29 5.33
N GLY A 11 -0.69 2.46 4.29
CA GLY A 11 -1.56 1.34 3.97
C GLY A 11 -2.32 1.51 2.66
N LEU A 12 -3.48 0.89 2.55
CA LEU A 12 -4.39 1.03 1.40
C LEU A 12 -5.85 0.96 1.86
N ALA A 13 -6.67 1.88 1.39
CA ALA A 13 -8.12 1.88 1.64
C ALA A 13 -8.76 0.54 1.26
N ARG A 14 -9.50 -0.07 2.19
CA ARG A 14 -9.97 -1.47 2.08
C ARG A 14 -10.86 -1.76 0.88
N HIS A 15 -11.73 -0.82 0.49
CA HIS A 15 -12.77 -1.03 -0.52
C HIS A 15 -12.73 0.03 -1.64
N HIS A 16 -11.55 0.51 -1.99
CA HIS A 16 -11.42 1.51 -3.04
C HIS A 16 -11.53 0.86 -4.43
N PRO A 17 -12.52 1.25 -5.27
CA PRO A 17 -12.89 0.52 -6.51
C PRO A 17 -11.80 0.53 -7.59
N HIS A 18 -10.78 1.37 -7.43
CA HIS A 18 -9.67 1.51 -8.38
C HIS A 18 -8.57 0.44 -8.21
N PHE A 19 -8.66 -0.44 -7.21
CA PHE A 19 -7.68 -1.50 -6.96
C PHE A 19 -8.31 -2.88 -7.01
N GLY A 20 -7.55 -3.88 -7.44
CA GLY A 20 -8.01 -5.27 -7.51
C GLY A 20 -6.95 -6.31 -7.88
N ARG A 21 -5.67 -5.94 -7.90
CA ARG A 21 -4.49 -6.83 -8.01
C ARG A 21 -3.64 -6.67 -6.76
N VAL A 22 -4.29 -6.53 -5.61
CA VAL A 22 -3.64 -6.45 -4.31
C VAL A 22 -3.39 -7.89 -3.85
N ARG A 23 -2.12 -8.30 -3.82
CA ARG A 23 -1.71 -9.68 -3.47
C ARG A 23 -1.46 -9.84 -1.98
N GLU A 24 -1.05 -8.77 -1.33
CA GLU A 24 -0.69 -8.79 0.08
C GLU A 24 -0.99 -7.44 0.73
N ARG A 25 -1.43 -7.51 1.99
CA ARG A 25 -1.55 -6.38 2.91
C ARG A 25 -1.10 -6.84 4.29
N THR A 26 -0.12 -6.15 4.87
CA THR A 26 0.33 -6.43 6.24
C THR A 26 0.53 -5.14 7.03
N ASP A 27 0.26 -5.21 8.33
CA ASP A 27 0.46 -4.13 9.28
C ASP A 27 1.74 -4.36 10.09
N TRP A 28 2.62 -3.36 10.11
CA TRP A 28 3.90 -3.36 10.82
C TRP A 28 3.97 -2.21 11.85
N THR A 29 2.85 -1.51 12.09
CA THR A 29 2.78 -0.39 13.04
C THR A 29 2.36 -0.85 14.43
N GLY A 30 1.64 -1.98 14.51
CA GLY A 30 1.07 -2.51 15.75
C GLY A 30 -0.31 -1.95 16.09
N GLU A 31 -0.91 -1.15 15.20
CA GLU A 31 -2.27 -0.62 15.36
C GLU A 31 -3.35 -1.63 15.00
N ASN A 32 -2.96 -2.81 14.50
CA ASN A 32 -3.84 -3.92 14.12
C ASN A 32 -4.87 -3.53 13.06
N THR A 33 -4.46 -2.70 12.10
CA THR A 33 -5.28 -2.28 10.97
C THR A 33 -4.48 -2.28 9.67
N LEU A 34 -5.16 -2.65 8.59
CA LEU A 34 -4.61 -2.59 7.24
C LEU A 34 -5.12 -1.35 6.49
N ASP A 35 -6.12 -0.67 7.05
CA ASP A 35 -6.80 0.43 6.39
C ASP A 35 -5.96 1.70 6.46
N ASP A 36 -6.09 2.51 5.42
CA ASP A 36 -5.35 3.76 5.31
C ASP A 36 -6.24 4.91 5.74
N ALA A 37 -6.17 5.29 7.01
CA ALA A 37 -6.95 6.41 7.55
C ALA A 37 -6.42 7.79 7.09
N LEU A 38 -5.16 7.85 6.61
CA LEU A 38 -4.51 9.09 6.16
C LEU A 38 -4.68 9.33 4.66
N GLY A 39 -4.69 8.27 3.86
CA GLY A 39 -4.88 8.31 2.42
C GLY A 39 -3.59 8.47 1.60
N HIS A 40 -2.43 8.70 2.22
CA HIS A 40 -1.17 8.89 1.50
C HIS A 40 -0.75 7.61 0.75
N GLY A 41 -0.74 6.45 1.42
CA GLY A 41 -0.45 5.16 0.80
C GLY A 41 -1.45 4.80 -0.31
N THR A 42 -2.72 5.13 -0.12
CA THR A 42 -3.77 4.96 -1.13
C THR A 42 -3.54 5.83 -2.35
N PHE A 43 -3.15 7.09 -2.15
CA PHE A 43 -2.78 8.00 -3.24
C PHE A 43 -1.57 7.48 -4.03
N VAL A 44 -0.49 7.09 -3.32
CA VAL A 44 0.71 6.50 -3.94
C VAL A 44 0.37 5.24 -4.73
N ALA A 45 -0.42 4.32 -4.14
CA ALA A 45 -0.88 3.12 -4.82
C ALA A 45 -1.72 3.45 -6.07
N GLY A 46 -2.52 4.52 -6.02
CA GLY A 46 -3.32 5.01 -7.14
C GLY A 46 -2.45 5.45 -8.33
N VAL A 47 -1.43 6.27 -8.06
CA VAL A 47 -0.44 6.69 -9.07
C VAL A 47 0.23 5.49 -9.74
N ILE A 48 0.45 4.41 -8.99
CA ILE A 48 1.10 3.20 -9.51
C ILE A 48 0.11 2.34 -10.31
N ALA A 49 -1.02 1.93 -9.72
CA ALA A 49 -1.82 0.82 -10.26
C ALA A 49 -3.34 1.03 -10.19
N SER A 50 -3.81 2.28 -10.18
CA SER A 50 -5.24 2.56 -10.42
C SER A 50 -5.70 1.98 -11.77
N ARG A 51 -6.92 1.43 -11.82
CA ARG A 51 -7.44 0.67 -12.98
C ARG A 51 -8.84 1.07 -13.49
N ALA A 52 -9.58 1.89 -12.77
CA ALA A 52 -10.95 2.25 -13.13
C ALA A 52 -10.95 3.60 -13.84
N ASP A 53 -10.81 4.68 -13.08
CA ASP A 53 -10.59 6.04 -13.59
C ASP A 53 -9.15 6.48 -13.29
N CYS A 54 -8.58 7.36 -14.13
CA CYS A 54 -7.19 7.85 -14.00
C CYS A 54 -6.19 6.69 -13.81
N LEU A 55 -5.88 5.99 -14.91
CA LEU A 55 -4.97 4.85 -14.89
C LEU A 55 -3.63 5.23 -14.23
N GLY A 56 -3.15 4.34 -13.36
CA GLY A 56 -1.80 4.42 -12.84
C GLY A 56 -0.77 4.14 -13.94
N PHE A 57 0.50 4.38 -13.65
CA PHE A 57 1.59 4.09 -14.60
C PHE A 57 1.74 2.60 -14.93
N ALA A 58 1.34 1.71 -14.02
CA ALA A 58 1.37 0.26 -14.15
C ALA A 58 0.07 -0.41 -13.62
N PRO A 59 -1.09 -0.21 -14.29
CA PRO A 59 -2.40 -0.73 -13.84
C PRO A 59 -2.45 -2.25 -13.66
N ASP A 60 -1.64 -2.98 -14.43
CA ASP A 60 -1.55 -4.44 -14.42
C ASP A 60 -0.47 -5.00 -13.48
N SER A 61 0.15 -4.16 -12.66
CA SER A 61 1.09 -4.61 -11.63
C SER A 61 0.34 -5.27 -10.46
N ASP A 62 1.01 -6.23 -9.81
CA ASP A 62 0.55 -6.80 -8.56
C ASP A 62 1.07 -5.94 -7.39
N LEU A 63 0.14 -5.40 -6.61
CA LEU A 63 0.47 -4.56 -5.44
C LEU A 63 0.65 -5.40 -4.18
N HIS A 64 1.72 -5.14 -3.46
CA HIS A 64 1.98 -5.60 -2.10
C HIS A 64 2.03 -4.38 -1.17
N ILE A 65 1.14 -4.32 -0.18
CA ILE A 65 0.99 -3.14 0.68
C ILE A 65 1.50 -3.47 2.07
N PHE A 66 2.48 -2.69 2.52
CA PHE A 66 3.08 -2.77 3.84
C PHE A 66 2.77 -1.48 4.57
N ARG A 67 1.89 -1.53 5.57
CA ARG A 67 1.64 -0.37 6.43
C ARG A 67 2.77 -0.26 7.44
N VAL A 68 3.58 0.79 7.30
CA VAL A 68 4.79 1.03 8.12
C VAL A 68 4.75 2.36 8.88
N PHE A 69 3.81 3.23 8.53
CA PHE A 69 3.53 4.48 9.23
C PHE A 69 2.19 4.39 9.98
N THR A 70 2.21 4.82 11.25
CA THR A 70 1.00 4.97 12.06
C THR A 70 0.12 6.11 11.56
N ASP A 71 -1.11 6.23 12.08
CA ASP A 71 -1.98 7.37 11.76
C ASP A 71 -1.43 8.70 12.29
N ASN A 72 -0.52 8.65 13.27
CA ASN A 72 0.25 9.79 13.73
C ASN A 72 1.54 10.04 12.92
N GLN A 73 1.70 9.38 11.76
CA GLN A 73 2.84 9.49 10.84
C GLN A 73 4.19 9.12 11.49
N VAL A 74 4.14 8.27 12.52
CA VAL A 74 5.34 7.72 13.16
C VAL A 74 5.64 6.36 12.54
N SER A 75 6.87 6.18 12.07
CA SER A 75 7.40 4.87 11.68
C SER A 75 8.16 4.23 12.83
N ASN A 76 7.96 2.93 13.06
CA ASN A 76 8.85 2.16 13.92
C ASN A 76 10.18 1.92 13.20
N SER A 77 11.28 2.43 13.75
CA SER A 77 12.64 2.29 13.20
C SER A 77 13.17 0.84 13.19
N TYR A 78 12.42 -0.11 13.76
CA TYR A 78 12.72 -1.55 13.75
C TYR A 78 12.11 -2.32 12.58
N ILE A 79 11.46 -1.64 11.64
CA ILE A 79 11.03 -2.26 10.38
C ILE A 79 12.30 -2.63 9.62
N LYS A 80 12.71 -3.90 9.79
CA LYS A 80 13.80 -4.55 9.05
C LYS A 80 13.43 -4.55 7.56
N LEU A 81 13.72 -3.43 6.89
CA LEU A 81 13.79 -3.38 5.44
C LEU A 81 14.85 -4.40 5.02
N PHE A 82 14.37 -5.52 4.49
CA PHE A 82 15.13 -6.63 3.90
C PHE A 82 16.12 -7.33 4.85
N LYS A 83 15.64 -8.34 5.60
CA LYS A 83 16.45 -9.53 5.87
C LYS A 83 16.13 -10.59 4.84
N THR A 84 16.88 -10.59 3.74
CA THR A 84 17.28 -11.81 3.04
C THR A 84 18.62 -12.26 3.57
#